data_AF-A0A1S8XZ66-F1
#
_entry.id   AF-A0A1S8XZ66-F1
#
_cell.length_a   1.000
_cell.length_b   1.000
_cell.length_c   1.000
_cell.angle_alpha   90.00
_cell.angle_beta   90.00
_cell.angle_gamma   90.00
#
_symmetry.space_group_name_H-M   'P 1'
#
loop_
_entity.id
_entity.type
_entity.pdbx_description
1 polymer ?
#
loop_
_entity_poly.entity_id
_entity_poly.type
_entity_poly.pdbx_seq_one_letter_code
_entity_poly.pdbx_strand_id
1 'polypeptide(L)'
;MIVLRRLSPGGLRSWVVDNEISCFGDAASQKMLLEATGGWTVLLDDAARLAVTERTARRVCDAITAARLNSAEVAGVFVDKVGLANNPTLAAAFDSLLDYNAPMSSEDLATWLEVTECGGARSVEVLRYFDVLVERPDDGLWEPEPVFAAAWRKARQR
;
A
#
# COMPACT_ATOMS: atom_id res chain seq x y z
N MET A 1 10.55 -6.81 -15.77
CA MET A 1 9.77 -5.94 -14.86
C MET A 1 9.43 -6.79 -13.65
N ILE A 2 10.07 -6.53 -12.50
CA ILE A 2 9.81 -7.28 -11.27
C ILE A 2 8.48 -6.74 -10.73
N VAL A 3 7.51 -7.63 -10.56
CA VAL A 3 6.25 -7.26 -9.91
C VAL A 3 6.58 -6.91 -8.46
N LEU A 4 6.42 -5.65 -8.06
CA LEU A 4 6.43 -5.25 -6.66
C LEU A 4 5.14 -5.75 -6.02
N ARG A 5 5.03 -7.06 -5.83
CA ARG A 5 3.88 -7.67 -5.16
C ARG A 5 4.01 -7.48 -3.67
N ARG A 6 2.93 -7.00 -3.04
CA ARG A 6 2.81 -7.01 -1.58
C ARG A 6 2.86 -8.45 -1.10
N LEU A 7 3.43 -8.67 0.08
CA LEU A 7 3.44 -9.98 0.70
C LEU A 7 2.04 -10.32 1.21
N SER A 8 1.59 -11.53 0.87
CA SER A 8 0.42 -12.15 1.49
C SER A 8 0.71 -12.50 2.96
N PRO A 9 -0.31 -12.83 3.77
CA PRO A 9 -0.09 -13.31 5.14
C PRO A 9 0.87 -14.50 5.23
N GLY A 10 0.86 -15.39 4.22
CA GLY A 10 1.80 -16.50 4.12
C GLY A 10 3.23 -16.03 3.83
N GLY A 11 3.39 -15.11 2.86
CA GLY A 11 4.68 -14.52 2.54
C GLY A 11 5.28 -13.73 3.71
N LEU A 12 4.45 -13.01 4.48
CA LEU A 12 4.89 -12.27 5.65
C LEU A 12 5.49 -13.20 6.73
N ARG A 13 4.88 -14.37 6.95
CA ARG A 13 5.42 -15.36 7.90
C ARG A 13 6.82 -15.82 7.52
N SER A 14 7.03 -16.16 6.25
CA SER A 14 8.36 -16.51 5.74
C SER A 14 9.34 -15.35 5.90
N TRP A 15 8.92 -14.14 5.52
CA TRP A 15 9.75 -12.94 5.62
C TRP A 15 10.20 -12.64 7.06
N VAL A 16 9.33 -12.80 8.07
CA VAL A 16 9.71 -12.60 9.49
C VAL A 16 10.78 -13.59 9.93
N VAL A 17 10.67 -14.86 9.51
CA VAL A 17 11.66 -15.90 9.82
C VAL A 17 12.99 -15.60 9.13
N ASP A 18 12.96 -15.26 7.85
CA ASP A 18 14.16 -14.98 7.05
C ASP A 18 14.95 -13.76 7.55
N ASN A 19 14.27 -12.80 8.20
CA ASN A 19 14.87 -11.59 8.77
C ASN A 19 15.14 -11.71 10.30
N GLU A 20 14.88 -12.87 10.90
CA GLU A 20 15.11 -13.15 12.33
C GLU A 20 14.47 -12.13 13.30
N ILE A 21 13.29 -11.58 12.93
CA ILE A 21 12.67 -10.48 13.69
C ILE A 21 11.81 -11.02 14.83
N SER A 22 12.44 -11.21 16.00
CA SER A 22 11.83 -11.85 17.17
C SER A 22 10.56 -11.15 17.68
N CYS A 23 10.42 -9.83 17.52
CA CYS A 23 9.26 -9.09 18.02
C CYS A 23 7.96 -9.36 17.22
N PHE A 24 8.05 -10.03 16.06
CA PHE A 24 6.90 -10.47 15.24
C PHE A 24 6.72 -12.00 15.22
N GLY A 25 7.14 -12.69 16.29
CA GLY A 25 7.15 -14.16 16.35
C GLY A 25 5.76 -14.83 16.42
N ASP A 26 4.69 -14.08 16.65
CA ASP A 26 3.33 -14.61 16.82
C ASP A 26 2.34 -14.05 15.78
N ALA A 27 1.20 -14.72 15.64
CA ALA A 27 0.20 -14.36 14.63
C ALA A 27 -0.41 -12.97 14.84
N ALA A 28 -0.53 -12.50 16.08
CA ALA A 28 -1.12 -11.20 16.38
C ALA A 28 -0.15 -10.06 16.03
N SER A 29 1.13 -10.21 16.37
CA SER A 29 2.17 -9.26 15.98
C SER A 29 2.37 -9.23 14.46
N GLN A 30 2.32 -10.38 13.78
CA GLN A 30 2.36 -10.44 12.31
C GLN A 30 1.14 -9.77 11.65
N LYS A 31 -0.05 -9.96 12.21
CA LYS A 31 -1.25 -9.26 11.74
C LYS A 31 -1.08 -7.74 11.86
N MET A 32 -0.58 -7.26 13.00
CA MET A 32 -0.29 -5.84 13.21
C MET A 32 0.73 -5.29 12.21
N LEU A 33 1.78 -6.07 11.89
CA LEU A 33 2.76 -5.71 10.88
C LEU A 33 2.11 -5.60 9.49
N LEU A 34 1.26 -6.55 9.12
CA LEU A 34 0.53 -6.51 7.85
C LEU A 34 -0.38 -5.30 7.76
N GLU A 35 -1.10 -4.95 8.83
CA GLU A 35 -1.97 -3.78 8.88
C GLU A 35 -1.17 -2.47 8.75
N ALA A 36 -0.01 -2.37 9.41
CA ALA A 36 0.83 -1.18 9.35
C ALA A 36 1.51 -0.99 7.98
N THR A 37 1.81 -2.09 7.28
CA THR A 37 2.63 -2.09 6.06
C THR A 37 1.85 -2.41 4.80
N GLY A 38 0.63 -2.92 4.87
CA GLY A 38 -0.14 -3.42 3.72
C GLY A 38 0.52 -4.60 3.00
N GLY A 39 1.62 -5.14 3.55
CA GLY A 39 2.49 -6.11 2.88
C GLY A 39 3.52 -5.49 1.93
N TRP A 40 3.62 -4.16 1.85
CA TRP A 40 4.60 -3.48 1.01
C TRP A 40 6.03 -3.78 1.47
N THR A 41 6.84 -4.42 0.62
CA THR A 41 8.20 -4.85 0.96
C THR A 41 9.09 -3.70 1.42
N VAL A 42 8.98 -2.53 0.81
CA VAL A 42 9.67 -1.32 1.26
C VAL A 42 9.37 -0.95 2.72
N LEU A 43 8.12 -1.07 3.15
CA LEU A 43 7.73 -0.78 4.53
C LEU A 43 8.11 -1.92 5.48
N LEU A 44 8.16 -3.16 4.98
CA LEU A 44 8.68 -4.30 5.73
C LEU A 44 10.20 -4.15 5.97
N ASP A 45 10.96 -3.70 4.98
CA ASP A 45 12.38 -3.40 5.15
C ASP A 45 12.60 -2.29 6.19
N ASP A 46 11.72 -1.29 6.22
CA ASP A 46 11.73 -0.24 7.25
C ASP A 46 11.42 -0.83 8.64
N ALA A 47 10.47 -1.76 8.72
CA ALA A 47 10.13 -2.49 9.94
C ALA A 47 11.30 -3.31 10.47
N ALA A 48 12.02 -4.01 9.60
CA ALA A 48 13.21 -4.79 9.97
C ALA A 48 14.29 -3.89 10.58
N ARG A 49 14.54 -2.71 9.99
CA ARG A 49 15.52 -1.75 10.53
C ARG A 49 15.09 -1.20 11.88
N LEU A 50 13.81 -0.87 12.05
CA LEU A 50 13.29 -0.38 13.32
C LEU A 50 13.31 -1.45 14.41
N ALA A 51 13.08 -2.73 14.06
CA ALA A 51 13.08 -3.83 15.02
C ALA A 51 14.47 -4.08 15.66
N VAL A 52 15.56 -3.56 15.08
CA VAL A 52 16.89 -3.58 15.69
C VAL A 52 16.93 -2.69 16.95
N THR A 53 16.22 -1.56 16.93
CA THR A 53 16.24 -0.57 18.01
C THR A 53 15.00 -0.63 18.90
N GLU A 54 13.85 -1.03 18.33
CA GLU A 54 12.57 -1.08 19.03
C GLU A 54 12.28 -2.48 19.57
N ARG A 55 11.94 -2.55 20.86
CA ARG A 55 11.81 -3.84 21.57
C ARG A 55 10.47 -4.54 21.36
N THR A 56 9.48 -3.89 20.74
CA THR A 56 8.12 -4.45 20.61
C THR A 56 7.55 -4.22 19.22
N ALA A 57 6.77 -5.19 18.73
CA ALA A 57 6.01 -5.08 17.47
C ALA A 57 5.20 -3.78 17.40
N ARG A 58 4.53 -3.44 18.51
CA ARG A 58 3.71 -2.23 18.58
C ARG A 58 4.51 -0.96 18.29
N ARG A 59 5.68 -0.78 18.90
CA ARG A 59 6.49 0.42 18.67
C ARG A 59 6.99 0.51 17.24
N VAL A 60 7.39 -0.61 16.65
CA VAL A 60 7.77 -0.68 15.23
C VAL A 60 6.60 -0.24 14.34
N CYS A 61 5.42 -0.85 14.53
CA CYS A 61 4.23 -0.55 13.73
C CYS A 61 3.74 0.90 13.91
N ASP A 62 3.76 1.41 15.13
CA ASP A 62 3.40 2.80 15.45
C ASP A 62 4.38 3.77 14.76
N ALA A 63 5.69 3.48 14.79
CA ALA A 63 6.71 4.31 14.14
C ALA A 63 6.55 4.36 12.61
N ILE A 64 6.32 3.22 11.95
CA ILE A 64 6.10 3.15 10.50
C ILE A 64 4.84 3.93 10.11
N THR A 65 3.75 3.69 10.84
CA THR A 65 2.46 4.34 10.58
C THR A 65 2.59 5.85 10.78
N ALA A 66 3.20 6.29 11.88
CA ALA A 66 3.39 7.71 12.18
C ALA A 66 4.30 8.39 11.14
N ALA A 67 5.41 7.76 10.74
CA ALA A 67 6.31 8.34 9.76
C ALA A 67 5.59 8.64 8.43
N ARG A 68 4.76 7.70 7.97
CA ARG A 68 4.00 7.83 6.71
C ARG A 68 2.82 8.80 6.81
N LEU A 69 2.18 8.93 7.97
CA LEU A 69 1.04 9.83 8.16
C LEU A 69 1.46 11.27 8.51
N ASN A 70 2.60 11.44 9.17
CA ASN A 70 3.01 12.75 9.70
C ASN A 70 4.05 13.46 8.82
N SER A 71 4.85 12.72 8.04
CA SER A 71 5.86 13.31 7.15
C SER A 71 5.49 13.15 5.68
N ALA A 72 5.23 14.27 5.00
CA ALA A 72 5.04 14.29 3.55
C ALA A 72 6.30 13.84 2.79
N GLU A 73 7.48 14.01 3.38
CA GLU A 73 8.73 13.53 2.80
C GLU A 73 8.85 12.01 2.83
N VAL A 74 8.62 11.39 3.98
CA VAL A 74 8.65 9.92 4.10
C VAL A 74 7.56 9.30 3.24
N ALA A 75 6.36 9.88 3.24
CA ALA A 75 5.27 9.45 2.37
C ALA A 75 5.64 9.53 0.89
N GLY A 76 6.28 10.64 0.47
CA GLY A 76 6.77 10.84 -0.90
C GLY A 76 7.78 9.78 -1.33
N VAL A 77 8.79 9.47 -0.50
CA VAL A 77 9.78 8.43 -0.80
C VAL A 77 9.12 7.06 -1.03
N PHE A 78 8.09 6.73 -0.24
CA PHE A 78 7.35 5.49 -0.45
C PHE A 78 6.57 5.51 -1.77
N VAL A 79 5.85 6.59 -2.07
CA VAL A 79 5.11 6.77 -3.33
C VAL A 79 6.04 6.68 -4.54
N ASP A 80 7.21 7.31 -4.47
CA ASP A 80 8.22 7.31 -5.53
C ASP A 80 8.78 5.91 -5.79
N LYS A 81 9.00 5.12 -4.73
CA LYS A 81 9.46 3.72 -4.84
C LYS A 81 8.42 2.79 -5.47
N VAL A 82 7.13 3.03 -5.24
CA VAL A 82 6.07 2.31 -5.96
C VAL A 82 6.03 2.74 -7.44
N GLY A 83 6.32 4.01 -7.71
CA GLY A 83 6.54 4.53 -9.07
C GLY A 83 5.27 4.89 -9.82
N LEU A 84 4.09 4.79 -9.20
CA LEU A 84 2.81 5.18 -9.79
C LEU A 84 2.79 6.65 -10.23
N ALA A 85 3.40 7.53 -9.43
CA ALA A 85 3.46 8.97 -9.68
C ALA A 85 4.27 9.35 -10.94
N ASN A 86 5.07 8.43 -11.50
CA ASN A 86 5.85 8.67 -12.72
C ASN A 86 4.99 8.65 -13.99
N ASN A 87 3.72 8.24 -13.89
CA ASN A 87 2.78 8.28 -15.00
C ASN A 87 1.62 9.24 -14.65
N PRO A 88 1.54 10.42 -15.30
CA PRO A 88 0.52 11.42 -14.98
C PRO A 88 -0.92 10.91 -15.12
N THR A 89 -1.21 10.08 -16.12
CA THR A 89 -2.55 9.50 -16.33
C THR A 89 -2.92 8.55 -15.19
N LEU A 90 -1.99 7.70 -14.74
CA LEU A 90 -2.24 6.80 -13.62
C LEU A 90 -2.30 7.53 -12.28
N ALA A 91 -1.52 8.59 -12.11
CA ALA A 91 -1.60 9.46 -10.95
C ALA A 91 -2.98 10.13 -10.87
N ALA A 92 -3.46 10.71 -11.97
CA ALA A 92 -4.81 11.29 -12.06
C ALA A 92 -5.91 10.24 -11.86
N ALA A 93 -5.75 9.04 -12.42
CA ALA A 93 -6.67 7.92 -12.18
C ALA A 93 -6.77 7.59 -10.70
N PHE A 94 -5.63 7.49 -10.00
CA PHE A 94 -5.62 7.17 -8.58
C PHE A 94 -6.20 8.31 -7.72
N ASP A 95 -5.88 9.57 -8.04
CA ASP A 95 -6.52 10.74 -7.41
C ASP A 95 -8.05 10.67 -7.57
N SER A 96 -8.54 10.40 -8.78
CA SER A 96 -9.97 10.30 -9.06
C SER A 96 -10.67 9.19 -8.26
N LEU A 97 -10.00 8.05 -8.05
CA LEU A 97 -10.53 6.97 -7.20
C LEU A 97 -10.55 7.36 -5.72
N LEU A 98 -9.54 8.09 -5.24
CA LEU A 98 -9.50 8.60 -3.87
C LEU A 98 -10.58 9.64 -3.60
N ASP A 99 -10.94 10.43 -4.61
CA ASP A 99 -12.02 11.42 -4.55
C ASP A 99 -13.40 10.76 -4.56
N TYR A 100 -13.58 9.70 -5.37
CA TYR A 100 -14.83 8.92 -5.37
C TYR A 100 -15.07 8.24 -4.01
N ASN A 101 -14.01 7.73 -3.37
CA ASN A 101 -14.02 7.24 -1.99
C ASN A 101 -15.08 6.17 -1.68
N ALA A 102 -15.35 5.27 -2.62
CA ALA A 102 -16.19 4.10 -2.39
C ALA A 102 -15.71 2.90 -3.24
N PRO A 103 -15.90 1.66 -2.74
CA PRO A 103 -15.58 0.45 -3.51
C PRO A 103 -16.41 0.35 -4.79
N MET A 104 -15.82 -0.20 -5.85
CA MET A 104 -16.45 -0.31 -7.17
C MET A 104 -16.25 -1.71 -7.77
N SER A 105 -17.19 -2.14 -8.61
CA SER A 105 -16.99 -3.34 -9.43
C SER A 105 -15.88 -3.09 -10.46
N SER A 106 -15.37 -4.16 -11.10
CA SER A 106 -14.39 -4.00 -12.18
C SER A 106 -14.93 -3.17 -13.35
N GLU A 107 -16.22 -3.34 -13.67
CA GLU A 107 -16.90 -2.62 -14.76
C GLU A 107 -17.09 -1.15 -14.42
N ASP A 108 -17.50 -0.86 -13.18
CA ASP A 108 -17.67 0.52 -12.69
C ASP A 108 -16.33 1.25 -12.62
N LEU A 109 -15.26 0.59 -12.18
CA LEU A 109 -13.90 1.17 -12.20
C LEU A 109 -13.48 1.57 -13.62
N ALA A 110 -13.65 0.68 -14.59
CA ALA A 110 -13.28 0.96 -15.97
C ALA A 110 -14.11 2.12 -16.55
N THR A 111 -15.42 2.10 -16.28
CA THR A 111 -16.35 3.17 -16.70
C THR A 111 -15.98 4.51 -16.07
N TRP A 112 -15.71 4.52 -14.75
CA TRP A 112 -15.31 5.72 -14.02
C TRP A 112 -14.03 6.33 -14.60
N LEU A 113 -13.00 5.51 -14.81
CA LEU A 113 -11.72 5.97 -15.38
C LEU A 113 -11.81 6.34 -16.87
N GLU A 114 -12.87 5.95 -17.57
CA GLU A 114 -13.15 6.42 -18.92
C GLU A 114 -13.84 7.79 -18.90
N VAL A 115 -14.85 7.95 -18.03
CA VAL A 115 -15.56 9.23 -17.83
C VAL A 115 -14.64 10.33 -17.32
N THR A 116 -13.64 10.00 -16.50
CA THR A 116 -12.66 10.95 -15.97
C THR A 116 -11.44 11.11 -16.87
N GLU A 117 -11.49 10.62 -18.11
CA GLU A 117 -10.42 10.69 -19.12
C GLU A 117 -9.07 10.11 -18.64
N CYS A 118 -9.15 9.16 -17.71
CA CYS A 118 -8.02 8.53 -17.03
C CYS A 118 -7.63 7.18 -17.65
N GLY A 119 -8.03 6.89 -18.89
CA GLY A 119 -7.59 5.72 -19.66
C GLY A 119 -8.40 4.42 -19.43
N GLY A 120 -9.53 4.50 -18.73
CA GLY A 120 -10.51 3.41 -18.62
C GLY A 120 -9.95 2.07 -18.14
N ALA A 121 -10.36 0.97 -18.79
CA ALA A 121 -9.97 -0.39 -18.44
C ALA A 121 -8.44 -0.61 -18.38
N ARG A 122 -7.67 0.02 -19.29
CA ARG A 122 -6.21 -0.12 -19.29
C ARG A 122 -5.59 0.43 -18.01
N SER A 123 -6.08 1.55 -17.51
CA SER A 123 -5.58 2.11 -16.25
C SER A 123 -5.96 1.23 -15.05
N VAL A 124 -7.14 0.60 -15.06
CA VAL A 124 -7.51 -0.38 -14.02
C VAL A 124 -6.50 -1.54 -13.97
N GLU A 125 -6.16 -2.12 -15.12
CA GLU A 125 -5.17 -3.22 -15.19
C GLU A 125 -3.81 -2.79 -14.65
N VAL A 126 -3.35 -1.59 -15.00
CA VAL A 126 -2.05 -1.11 -14.55
C VAL A 126 -2.07 -0.75 -13.06
N LEU A 127 -3.15 -0.15 -12.54
CA LEU A 127 -3.31 0.10 -11.11
C LEU A 127 -3.30 -1.20 -10.28
N ARG A 128 -3.94 -2.26 -10.79
CA ARG A 128 -3.83 -3.60 -10.19
C ARG A 128 -2.43 -4.18 -10.29
N TYR A 129 -1.73 -3.95 -11.40
CA TYR A 129 -0.33 -4.38 -11.54
C TYR A 129 0.60 -3.71 -10.53
N PHE A 130 0.37 -2.41 -10.25
CA PHE A 130 1.08 -1.69 -9.19
C PHE A 130 0.65 -2.11 -7.78
N ASP A 131 -0.37 -2.96 -7.63
CA ASP A 131 -0.89 -3.45 -6.33
C ASP A 131 -1.40 -2.32 -5.42
N VAL A 132 -1.83 -1.20 -6.03
CA VAL A 132 -2.42 -0.04 -5.34
C VAL A 132 -3.94 -0.12 -5.25
N LEU A 133 -4.54 -1.21 -5.74
CA LEU A 133 -5.94 -1.56 -5.56
C LEU A 133 -6.04 -2.90 -4.82
N VAL A 134 -7.02 -3.03 -3.95
CA VAL A 134 -7.33 -4.27 -3.24
C VAL A 134 -8.77 -4.68 -3.52
N GLU A 135 -8.95 -5.97 -3.77
CA GLU A 135 -10.27 -6.60 -3.87
C GLU A 135 -10.76 -6.99 -2.48
N ARG A 136 -11.96 -6.56 -2.13
CA ARG A 136 -12.61 -6.90 -0.87
C ARG A 136 -13.10 -8.36 -0.97
N PRO A 137 -12.71 -9.23 -0.02
CA PRO A 137 -13.03 -10.65 -0.11
C PRO A 137 -14.53 -10.95 0.04
N ASP A 138 -15.29 -10.04 0.66
CA ASP A 138 -16.69 -10.27 1.01
C ASP A 138 -17.66 -10.04 -0.16
N ASP A 139 -17.32 -9.11 -1.05
CA ASP A 139 -18.20 -8.66 -2.15
C ASP A 139 -17.50 -8.56 -3.52
N GLY A 140 -16.18 -8.78 -3.59
CA GLY A 140 -15.40 -8.68 -4.83
C GLY A 140 -15.25 -7.25 -5.35
N LEU A 141 -15.63 -6.24 -4.56
CA LEU A 141 -15.48 -4.84 -4.94
C LEU A 141 -14.03 -4.39 -4.73
N TRP A 142 -13.58 -3.51 -5.59
CA TRP A 142 -12.22 -2.98 -5.59
C TRP A 142 -12.18 -1.60 -4.95
N GLU A 143 -11.15 -1.35 -4.16
CA GLU A 143 -10.89 -0.07 -3.51
C GLU A 143 -9.39 0.28 -3.53
N PRO A 144 -9.02 1.57 -3.37
CA PRO A 144 -7.63 1.96 -3.17
C PRO A 144 -7.01 1.22 -1.98
N GLU A 145 -5.80 0.69 -2.15
CA GLU A 145 -5.07 0.02 -1.07
C GLU A 145 -4.79 1.04 0.06
N PRO A 146 -5.24 0.77 1.30
CA PRO A 146 -5.33 1.80 2.34
C PRO A 146 -3.98 2.38 2.77
N VAL A 147 -2.92 1.56 2.81
CA VAL A 147 -1.59 2.02 3.22
C VAL A 147 -0.99 2.98 2.19
N PHE A 148 -1.09 2.62 0.92
CA PHE A 148 -0.66 3.45 -0.20
C PHE A 148 -1.53 4.70 -0.36
N ALA A 149 -2.86 4.56 -0.24
CA ALA A 149 -3.80 5.68 -0.29
C ALA A 149 -3.49 6.73 0.78
N ALA A 150 -3.19 6.31 2.02
CA ALA A 150 -2.81 7.22 3.09
C ALA A 150 -1.49 7.96 2.78
N ALA A 151 -0.48 7.25 2.28
CA ALA A 151 0.79 7.84 1.87
C ALA A 151 0.61 8.83 0.72
N TRP A 152 -0.18 8.46 -0.28
CA TRP A 152 -0.46 9.27 -1.44
C TRP A 152 -1.09 10.61 -1.06
N ARG A 153 -2.14 10.59 -0.23
CA ARG A 153 -2.76 11.81 0.31
C ARG A 153 -1.75 12.66 1.06
N LYS A 154 -0.88 12.04 1.87
CA LYS A 154 0.10 12.77 2.67
C LYS A 154 1.21 13.40 1.82
N ALA A 155 1.71 12.70 0.81
CA ALA A 155 2.76 13.17 -0.08
C ALA A 155 2.33 14.41 -0.90
N ARG A 156 1.03 14.56 -1.16
CA ARG A 156 0.45 15.67 -1.95
C ARG A 156 0.04 16.90 -1.14
N GLN A 157 0.25 16.89 0.18
CA GLN A 157 0.07 18.05 1.06
C GLN A 157 1.30 18.99 1.10
N ARG A 158 2.23 18.82 0.16
CA ARG A 158 3.46 19.63 0.07
C ARG A 158 3.20 21.02 -0.49
#